data_AF-A0A4U9CVR3-F1
#
_entry.id   AF-A0A4U9CVR3-F1
#
_cell.length_a   1.000
_cell.length_b   1.000
_cell.length_c   1.000
_cell.angle_alpha   90.00
_cell.angle_beta   90.00
_cell.angle_gamma   90.00
#
_symmetry.space_group_name_H-M   'P 1'
#
loop_
_entity.id
_entity.type
_entity.pdbx_description
1 polymer ?
#
loop_
_entity_poly.entity_id
_entity_poly.type
_entity_poly.pdbx_seq_one_letter_code
_entity_poly.pdbx_strand_id
1 'polypeptide(L)'
;MLHSDAKHPVCAYKWMNWSLTPKVQGDVAAWFGSLPVVPQGCKASALLGEKGCETNGYDQFAKMPSGRPRLREAASSSLTAAGLRTISRLWAAAERPEA
;
A
#
# COMPACT_ATOMS: atom_id res chain seq x y z
N MET A 1 -6.17 1.11 0.76
CA MET A 1 -7.41 1.60 0.14
C MET A 1 -7.52 1.02 -1.26
N LEU A 2 -8.73 0.66 -1.70
CA LEU A 2 -9.00 0.25 -3.08
C LEU A 2 -8.99 1.49 -3.99
N HIS A 3 -8.49 1.37 -5.22
CA HIS A 3 -8.47 2.46 -6.19
C HIS A 3 -9.89 2.95 -6.52
N SER A 4 -10.09 4.28 -6.62
CA SER A 4 -11.42 4.92 -6.83
C SER A 4 -12.13 4.39 -8.08
N ASP A 5 -11.40 4.28 -9.18
CA ASP A 5 -11.94 3.91 -10.49
C ASP A 5 -11.62 2.45 -10.90
N ALA A 6 -11.46 1.57 -9.91
CA ALA A 6 -11.16 0.16 -10.15
C ALA A 6 -12.25 -0.50 -11.03
N LYS A 7 -11.85 -1.10 -12.16
CA LYS A 7 -12.78 -1.75 -13.10
C LYS A 7 -13.44 -3.02 -12.56
N HIS A 8 -12.84 -3.65 -11.54
CA HIS A 8 -13.31 -4.91 -10.97
C HIS A 8 -13.39 -4.86 -9.43
N PRO A 9 -14.24 -3.98 -8.85
CA PRO A 9 -14.26 -3.77 -7.41
C PRO A 9 -14.71 -5.02 -6.64
N VAL A 10 -15.64 -5.82 -7.18
CA VAL A 10 -16.12 -7.05 -6.53
C VAL A 10 -15.02 -8.11 -6.45
N CYS A 11 -14.23 -8.29 -7.51
CA CYS A 11 -13.08 -9.18 -7.49
C CYS A 11 -12.04 -8.71 -6.48
N ALA A 12 -11.81 -7.40 -6.39
CA ALA A 12 -10.90 -6.84 -5.40
C ALA A 12 -11.38 -7.10 -3.96
N TYR A 13 -12.67 -6.99 -3.67
CA TYR A 13 -13.22 -7.36 -2.36
C TYR A 13 -13.07 -8.85 -2.05
N LYS A 14 -13.33 -9.72 -3.03
CA LYS A 14 -13.10 -11.17 -2.87
C LYS A 14 -11.64 -11.47 -2.57
N TRP A 15 -10.72 -10.81 -3.28
CA TRP A 15 -9.29 -10.92 -3.03
C TRP A 15 -8.91 -10.43 -1.63
N MET A 16 -9.38 -9.25 -1.22
CA MET A 16 -9.11 -8.73 0.12
C MET A 16 -9.59 -9.71 1.19
N ASN A 17 -10.77 -10.30 1.04
CA ASN A 17 -11.27 -11.32 1.96
C ASN A 17 -10.42 -12.60 1.95
N TRP A 18 -10.11 -13.13 0.77
CA TRP A 18 -9.25 -14.32 0.63
C TRP A 18 -7.85 -14.10 1.20
N SER A 19 -7.29 -12.89 1.01
CA SER A 19 -5.97 -12.52 1.50
C SER A 19 -5.87 -12.53 3.02
N LEU A 20 -6.99 -12.43 3.74
CA LEU A 20 -7.08 -12.47 5.19
C LEU A 20 -7.31 -13.89 5.73
N THR A 21 -7.41 -14.90 4.86
CA THR A 21 -7.53 -16.28 5.35
C THR A 21 -6.26 -16.71 6.09
N PRO A 22 -6.36 -17.43 7.21
CA PRO A 22 -5.20 -17.75 8.05
C PRO A 22 -4.07 -18.46 7.30
N LYS A 23 -4.41 -19.40 6.40
CA LYS A 23 -3.42 -20.13 5.60
C LYS A 23 -2.62 -19.19 4.70
N VAL A 24 -3.28 -18.29 3.97
CA VAL A 24 -2.62 -17.35 3.05
C VAL A 24 -1.73 -16.37 3.82
N GLN A 25 -2.24 -15.83 4.93
CA GLN A 25 -1.45 -14.94 5.79
C GLN A 25 -0.18 -15.63 6.33
N GLY A 26 -0.30 -16.86 6.80
CA GLY A 26 0.84 -17.64 7.27
C GLY A 26 1.84 -17.99 6.16
N ASP A 27 1.36 -18.44 5.01
CA ASP A 27 2.22 -18.81 3.87
C ASP A 27 2.97 -17.59 3.30
N VAL A 28 2.33 -16.42 3.22
CA VAL A 28 2.98 -15.17 2.79
C VAL A 28 4.00 -14.71 3.81
N ALA A 29 3.69 -14.82 5.12
CA ALA A 29 4.63 -14.52 6.19
C ALA A 29 5.87 -15.42 6.15
N ALA A 30 5.68 -16.71 5.86
CA ALA A 30 6.77 -17.67 5.69
C ALA A 30 7.66 -17.34 4.50
N TRP A 31 7.04 -16.97 3.38
CA TRP A 31 7.76 -16.67 2.14
C TRP A 31 8.57 -15.36 2.24
N PHE A 32 7.96 -14.30 2.74
CA PHE A 32 8.61 -12.99 2.80
C PHE A 32 9.49 -12.79 4.05
N GLY A 33 9.30 -13.62 5.08
CA GLY A 33 9.87 -13.35 6.42
C GLY A 33 9.16 -12.19 7.14
N SER A 34 7.88 -11.95 6.81
CA SER A 34 7.06 -10.90 7.45
C SER A 34 6.18 -11.49 8.57
N LEU A 35 5.29 -10.66 9.13
CA LEU A 35 4.33 -11.05 10.16
C LEU A 35 2.91 -11.05 9.58
N PRO A 36 2.09 -12.09 9.84
CA PRO A 36 0.70 -12.09 9.39
C PRO A 36 -0.11 -11.06 10.18
N VAL A 37 -0.98 -10.32 9.49
CA VAL A 37 -1.85 -9.32 10.14
C VAL A 37 -2.99 -9.98 10.91
N VAL A 38 -3.31 -11.24 10.56
CA VAL A 38 -4.31 -12.09 11.20
C VAL A 38 -3.57 -13.07 12.13
N PRO A 39 -3.70 -12.97 13.47
CA PRO A 39 -2.92 -13.77 14.41
C PRO A 39 -3.07 -15.29 14.24
N GLN A 40 -4.24 -15.74 13.77
CA GLN A 40 -4.51 -17.14 13.47
C GLN A 40 -3.57 -17.69 12.37
N GLY A 41 -3.02 -16.82 11.51
CA GLY A 41 -2.04 -17.19 10.49
C GLY A 41 -0.75 -17.77 11.05
N CYS A 42 -0.36 -17.40 12.28
CA CYS A 42 0.83 -17.95 12.94
C CYS A 42 0.75 -19.46 13.18
N LYS A 43 -0.45 -20.04 13.22
CA LYS A 43 -0.68 -21.47 13.47
C LYS A 43 -1.20 -22.23 12.26
N ALA A 44 -1.56 -21.52 11.18
CA ALA A 44 -2.28 -22.08 10.05
C ALA A 44 -1.39 -22.48 8.87
N SER A 45 -0.10 -22.18 8.93
CA SER A 45 0.86 -22.49 7.86
C SER A 45 1.97 -23.41 8.36
N ALA A 46 2.10 -24.58 7.72
CA ALA A 46 3.22 -25.48 7.94
C ALA A 46 4.55 -24.89 7.42
N LEU A 47 4.51 -23.99 6.43
CA LEU A 47 5.69 -23.33 5.89
C LEU A 47 6.27 -22.31 6.87
N LEU A 48 5.40 -21.62 7.60
CA LEU A 48 5.82 -20.69 8.66
C LEU A 48 6.39 -21.46 9.86
N GLY A 49 5.81 -22.63 10.17
CA GLY A 49 6.19 -23.46 11.30
C GLY A 49 5.74 -22.88 12.64
N GLU A 50 5.82 -23.69 13.70
CA GLU A 50 5.29 -23.32 15.03
C GLU A 50 5.96 -22.09 15.64
N LYS A 51 7.25 -21.88 15.35
CA LYS A 51 8.03 -20.75 15.83
C LYS A 51 8.25 -19.65 14.79
N GLY A 52 7.59 -19.73 13.63
CA GLY A 52 7.85 -18.78 12.54
C GLY A 52 7.50 -17.34 12.91
N CYS A 53 6.35 -17.13 13.56
CA CYS A 53 5.97 -15.78 14.02
C CYS A 53 6.93 -15.22 15.09
N GLU A 54 7.40 -16.05 16.02
CA GLU A 54 8.41 -15.65 17.01
C GLU A 54 9.72 -15.27 16.31
N THR A 55 10.19 -16.11 15.39
CA THR A 55 11.42 -15.90 14.58
C THR A 55 11.34 -14.60 13.79
N ASN A 56 10.17 -14.28 13.23
CA ASN A 56 9.96 -13.07 12.45
C ASN A 56 9.72 -11.82 13.33
N GLY A 57 9.70 -11.96 14.66
CA GLY A 57 9.63 -10.84 15.60
C GLY A 57 8.21 -10.34 15.91
N TYR A 58 7.21 -11.23 16.01
CA TYR A 58 5.81 -10.84 16.29
C TYR A 58 5.67 -9.94 17.53
N ASP A 59 6.42 -10.23 18.60
CA ASP A 59 6.40 -9.46 19.86
C ASP A 59 7.16 -8.13 19.79
N GLN A 60 7.85 -7.85 18.70
CA GLN A 60 8.67 -6.65 18.52
C GLN A 60 7.94 -5.54 17.76
N PHE A 61 6.64 -5.71 17.45
CA PHE A 61 5.88 -4.76 16.64
C PHE A 61 5.93 -3.32 17.18
N ALA A 62 5.84 -3.14 18.50
CA ALA A 62 5.89 -1.83 19.15
C ALA A 62 7.25 -1.12 19.02
N LYS A 63 8.33 -1.87 18.73
CA LYS A 63 9.69 -1.34 18.57
C LYS A 63 9.98 -0.94 17.13
N MET A 64 9.18 -1.39 16.17
CA MET A 64 9.37 -1.04 14.76
C MET A 64 8.96 0.42 14.52
N PRO A 65 9.81 1.21 13.83
CA PRO A 65 9.42 2.56 13.42
C PRO A 65 8.20 2.48 12.50
N SER A 66 7.05 2.92 12.98
CA SER A 66 5.87 3.05 12.10
C SER A 66 6.26 4.04 11.01
N GLY A 67 6.28 3.62 9.75
CA GLY A 67 6.67 4.41 8.58
C GLY A 67 5.76 5.62 8.28
N ARG A 68 5.17 6.21 9.32
CA ARG A 68 4.46 7.48 9.29
C ARG A 68 5.45 8.54 8.77
N PRO A 69 5.18 9.11 7.59
CA PRO A 69 5.94 10.27 7.15
C PRO A 69 5.82 11.34 8.23
N ARG A 70 6.93 11.95 8.65
CA ARG A 70 6.83 13.19 9.43
C ARG A 70 6.11 14.18 8.53
N LEU A 71 4.93 14.64 8.94
CA LEU A 71 4.25 15.76 8.31
C LEU A 71 5.09 17.03 8.58
N ARG A 72 6.23 17.17 7.90
CA ARG A 72 6.92 18.44 7.71
C ARG A 72 6.66 18.85 6.27
N GLU A 73 5.85 19.91 6.12
CA GLU A 73 5.74 20.79 4.95
C GLU A 73 5.91 20.12 3.57
N ALA A 74 4.90 19.39 3.10
CA ALA A 74 4.81 18.99 1.68
C ALA A 74 3.69 19.72 0.94
N ALA A 75 3.31 20.93 1.38
CA ALA A 75 2.17 21.66 0.82
C ALA A 75 2.45 23.07 0.27
N SER A 76 3.67 23.64 0.38
CA SER A 76 3.86 25.07 0.04
C SER A 76 4.87 25.43 -1.06
N SER A 77 5.67 24.52 -1.61
CA SER A 77 6.86 24.95 -2.38
C SER A 77 6.77 24.85 -3.90
N SER A 78 5.63 24.57 -4.54
CA SER A 78 5.62 24.33 -6.00
C SER A 78 4.53 24.99 -6.84
N LEU A 79 3.63 25.80 -6.26
CA LEU A 79 2.57 26.46 -7.03
C LEU A 79 2.49 27.94 -6.71
N THR A 80 3.46 28.73 -7.19
CA THR A 80 3.22 30.15 -7.38
C THR A 80 2.30 30.36 -8.58
N ALA A 81 1.37 31.30 -8.46
CA ALA A 81 0.34 31.60 -9.46
C ALA A 81 0.88 31.92 -10.87
N ALA A 82 2.18 32.21 -10.99
CA ALA A 82 2.88 32.36 -12.26
C ALA A 82 3.00 31.03 -13.03
N GLY A 83 3.28 29.92 -12.35
CA GLY A 83 3.45 28.60 -12.98
C GLY A 83 2.16 28.08 -13.63
N LEU A 84 1.03 28.27 -12.95
CA LEU A 84 -0.30 27.87 -13.46
C LEU A 84 -0.69 28.64 -14.72
N ARG A 85 -0.37 29.95 -14.81
CA ARG A 85 -0.68 30.76 -16.00
C ARG A 85 0.16 30.37 -17.22
N THR A 86 1.40 29.95 -17.02
CA THR A 86 2.28 29.50 -18.12
C THR A 86 1.84 28.14 -18.64
N ILE A 87 1.50 27.20 -17.75
CA ILE A 87 1.01 25.87 -18.15
C ILE A 87 -0.33 25.98 -18.89
N SER A 88 -1.24 26.83 -18.43
CA SER A 88 -2.54 27.03 -19.11
C SER A 88 -2.40 27.67 -20.50
N ARG A 89 -1.40 28.54 -20.71
CA ARG A 89 -1.09 29.12 -22.03
C ARG A 89 -0.43 28.11 -22.96
N LEU A 90 0.40 27.21 -22.43
CA LEU A 90 1.04 26.14 -23.20
C LEU A 90 0.02 25.08 -23.64
N TRP A 91 -0.93 24.71 -22.80
CA TRP A 91 -2.04 23.82 -23.16
C TRP A 91 -2.91 24.42 -24.27
N ALA A 92 -3.30 25.68 -24.14
CA ALA A 92 -4.08 26.39 -25.18
C ALA A 92 -3.31 26.61 -26.50
N ALA A 93 -1.97 26.57 -26.47
CA ALA A 93 -1.15 26.64 -27.69
C ALA A 93 -1.03 25.29 -28.40
N ALA A 94 -1.11 24.17 -27.66
CA ALA A 94 -1.01 22.82 -28.20
C ALA A 94 -2.31 22.31 -28.84
N GLU A 95 -3.45 22.95 -28.56
CA GLU A 95 -4.78 22.56 -29.09
C GLU A 95 -5.18 23.31 -30.38
N ARG A 96 -4.26 24.06 -31.03
CA ARG A 96 -4.58 24.65 -32.33
C ARG A 96 -4.53 23.58 -33.41
N PRO A 97 -5.62 23.32 -34.14
CA PRO A 97 -5.58 22.45 -35.30
C PRO A 97 -4.74 23.13 -36.39
N GLU A 98 -3.77 22.40 -36.95
CA GLU A 98 -3.08 22.79 -38.18
C GLU A 98 -4.14 22.88 -39.30
N ALA A 99 -4.24 24.05 -39.93
CA ALA A 99 -5.00 24.27 -41.16
C ALA A 99 -4.07 24.13 -42.37
#